data_AF-A0A842RJ79-F1
#
_entry.id   AF-A0A842RJ79-F1
#
_cell.length_a   1.000
_cell.length_b   1.000
_cell.length_c   1.000
_cell.angle_alpha   90.00
_cell.angle_beta   90.00
_cell.angle_gamma   90.00
#
_symmetry.space_group_name_H-M   'P 1'
#
loop_
_entity.id
_entity.type
_entity.pdbx_description
1 polymer ?
#
loop_
_entity_poly.entity_id
_entity_poly.type
_entity_poly.pdbx_seq_one_letter_code
_entity_poly.pdbx_strand_id
1 'polypeptide(L)'
;MALPKEGIFGIILGSIAFGIILFFIIVYLFRRGLTVTSSDYEKEIATDIASEEVHREGVLDLKTEKGQLPVDTIEGIGRIYSRELSELNIHYVYELAEAKPEDITRVSGINEETAKLWIAMANLTLLDSASEEDAEGIVKAANIVTVRGLAQADPTALYKTITEAIEVGKVQVPSQYSLTKRRVKRWIKESKKLLQR
;
A
#
# COMPACT_ATOMS: atom_id res chain seq x y z
N MET A 1 -23.08 15.07 -54.45
CA MET A 1 -21.98 15.88 -53.88
C MET A 1 -20.95 14.89 -53.35
N ALA A 2 -19.84 14.71 -54.05
CA ALA A 2 -18.85 13.67 -53.76
C ALA A 2 -17.73 14.22 -52.85
N LEU A 3 -17.39 13.49 -51.79
CA LEU A 3 -16.31 13.85 -50.86
C LEU A 3 -14.93 13.55 -51.48
N PRO A 4 -13.91 14.43 -51.30
CA PRO A 4 -12.59 14.23 -51.86
C PRO A 4 -11.83 13.10 -51.15
N LYS A 5 -11.32 12.14 -51.94
CA LYS A 5 -10.64 10.92 -51.47
C LYS A 5 -9.17 11.14 -51.04
N GLU A 6 -8.69 12.38 -50.99
CA GLU A 6 -7.25 12.65 -50.87
C GLU A 6 -6.75 12.86 -49.42
N GLY A 7 -7.60 12.72 -48.41
CA GLY A 7 -7.22 12.96 -47.00
C GLY A 7 -6.91 11.72 -46.14
N ILE A 8 -7.17 10.50 -46.62
CA ILE A 8 -7.19 9.30 -45.75
C ILE A 8 -5.80 8.64 -45.64
N PHE A 9 -4.93 8.77 -46.65
CA PHE A 9 -3.62 8.11 -46.65
C PHE A 9 -2.61 8.71 -45.66
N GLY A 10 -2.71 10.00 -45.32
CA GLY A 10 -1.79 10.65 -44.38
C GLY A 10 -1.96 10.19 -42.91
N ILE A 11 -3.17 9.79 -42.51
CA ILE A 11 -3.49 9.42 -41.13
C ILE A 11 -3.02 7.99 -40.80
N ILE A 12 -3.01 7.11 -41.81
CA ILE A 12 -2.62 5.70 -41.65
C ILE A 12 -1.10 5.58 -41.46
N LEU A 13 -0.29 6.37 -42.19
CA LEU A 13 1.17 6.36 -42.07
C LEU A 13 1.67 6.91 -40.72
N GLY A 14 1.00 7.92 -40.16
CA GLY A 14 1.37 8.47 -38.84
C GLY A 14 1.20 7.46 -37.69
N SER A 15 0.15 6.63 -37.76
CA SER A 15 -0.15 5.62 -36.73
C SER A 15 0.89 4.49 -36.69
N ILE A 16 1.42 4.09 -37.85
CA ILE A 16 2.46 3.05 -37.93
C ILE A 16 3.78 3.55 -37.36
N ALA A 17 4.17 4.79 -37.67
CA ALA A 17 5.40 5.38 -37.15
C ALA A 17 5.36 5.53 -35.61
N PHE A 18 4.22 5.94 -35.05
CA PHE A 18 4.05 6.04 -33.59
C PHE A 18 4.13 4.67 -32.90
N GLY A 19 3.50 3.64 -33.47
CA GLY A 19 3.57 2.28 -32.94
C GLY A 19 4.99 1.72 -32.91
N ILE A 20 5.78 1.99 -33.97
CA ILE A 20 7.19 1.56 -34.04
C ILE A 20 8.03 2.28 -32.98
N ILE A 21 7.87 3.59 -32.81
CA ILE A 21 8.61 4.36 -31.79
C ILE A 21 8.26 3.85 -30.38
N LEU A 22 6.98 3.65 -30.09
CA LEU A 22 6.53 3.12 -28.79
C LEU A 22 7.09 1.72 -28.54
N PHE A 23 7.10 0.85 -29.56
CA PHE A 23 7.71 -0.47 -29.48
C PHE A 23 9.21 -0.40 -29.16
N PHE A 24 9.96 0.48 -29.82
CA PHE A 24 11.39 0.66 -29.52
C PHE A 24 11.64 1.24 -28.14
N ILE A 25 10.78 2.11 -27.62
CA ILE A 25 10.87 2.61 -26.24
C ILE A 25 10.66 1.45 -25.26
N ILE A 26 9.62 0.63 -25.46
CA ILE A 26 9.34 -0.54 -24.61
C ILE A 26 10.51 -1.53 -24.64
N VAL A 27 11.02 -1.87 -25.83
CA VAL A 27 12.17 -2.78 -26.00
C VAL A 27 13.44 -2.18 -25.42
N TYR A 28 13.67 -0.88 -25.55
CA TYR A 28 14.81 -0.18 -24.96
C TYR A 28 14.78 -0.22 -23.43
N LEU A 29 13.60 0.02 -22.83
CA LEU A 29 13.39 -0.10 -21.40
C LEU A 29 13.62 -1.55 -20.92
N PHE A 30 13.13 -2.55 -21.66
CA PHE A 30 13.35 -3.97 -21.35
C PHE A 30 14.82 -4.37 -21.46
N ARG A 31 15.53 -3.92 -22.50
CA ARG A 31 16.95 -4.22 -22.75
C ARG A 31 17.90 -3.59 -21.74
N ARG A 32 17.50 -2.47 -21.12
CA ARG A 32 18.28 -1.83 -20.05
C ARG A 32 18.15 -2.53 -18.70
N GLY A 33 17.40 -3.62 -18.60
CA GLY A 33 17.22 -4.33 -17.32
C GLY A 33 16.46 -3.51 -16.29
N LEU A 34 15.71 -2.49 -16.73
CA LEU A 34 14.72 -1.80 -15.90
C LEU A 34 13.48 -2.67 -15.76
N THR A 35 13.65 -3.91 -15.30
CA THR A 35 12.60 -4.58 -14.56
C THR A 35 12.65 -3.95 -13.18
N VAL A 36 11.78 -2.98 -12.90
CA VAL A 36 11.53 -2.61 -11.51
C VAL A 36 10.84 -3.82 -10.91
N THR A 37 11.62 -4.64 -10.21
CA THR A 37 11.11 -5.86 -9.58
C THR A 37 10.40 -5.46 -8.29
N SER A 38 9.42 -6.26 -7.81
CA SER A 38 8.81 -6.05 -6.47
C SER A 38 9.89 -5.90 -5.38
N SER A 39 10.98 -6.65 -5.54
CA SER A 39 12.17 -6.62 -4.68
C SER A 39 12.82 -5.23 -4.60
N ASP A 40 12.84 -4.45 -5.68
CA ASP A 40 13.47 -3.12 -5.67
C ASP A 40 12.62 -2.10 -4.89
N TYR A 41 11.30 -2.22 -4.93
CA TYR A 41 10.39 -1.41 -4.10
C TYR A 41 10.50 -1.75 -2.62
N GLU A 42 10.57 -3.03 -2.28
CA GLU A 42 10.74 -3.48 -0.89
C GLU A 42 12.04 -2.94 -0.28
N LYS A 43 13.09 -2.81 -1.09
CA LYS A 43 14.40 -2.32 -0.65
C LYS A 43 14.45 -0.82 -0.37
N GLU A 44 13.73 -0.01 -1.15
CA GLU A 44 13.63 1.44 -0.92
C GLU A 44 12.82 1.73 0.37
N ILE A 45 11.70 1.01 0.56
CA ILE A 45 10.90 1.03 1.79
C ILE A 45 11.72 0.61 3.01
N ALA A 46 12.58 -0.40 2.87
CA ALA A 46 13.42 -0.91 3.95
C ALA A 46 14.38 0.13 4.54
N THR A 47 14.85 1.08 3.74
CA THR A 47 15.85 2.07 4.18
C THR A 47 15.22 3.11 5.13
N ASP A 48 13.98 3.52 4.86
CA ASP A 48 13.26 4.47 5.72
C ASP A 48 12.80 3.80 7.03
N ILE A 49 12.27 2.58 6.96
CA ILE A 49 11.76 1.83 8.12
C ILE A 49 12.89 1.48 9.12
N ALA A 50 14.11 1.22 8.66
CA ALA A 50 15.23 0.87 9.55
C ALA A 50 15.70 2.02 10.46
N SER A 51 15.31 3.26 10.17
CA SER A 51 15.74 4.45 10.92
C SER A 51 14.73 4.94 11.96
N GLU A 52 13.49 4.46 11.92
CA GLU A 52 12.43 4.80 12.86
C GLU A 52 12.13 3.58 13.74
N GLU A 53 12.65 3.55 14.98
CA GLU A 53 12.10 2.66 16.00
C GLU A 53 10.59 2.91 16.03
N VAL A 54 9.79 1.87 15.75
CA VAL A 54 8.32 1.91 15.81
C VAL A 54 7.92 2.13 17.27
N HIS A 55 8.03 3.39 17.70
CA HIS A 55 7.65 3.85 19.02
C HIS A 55 6.13 3.75 19.09
N ARG A 56 5.62 3.01 20.09
CA ARG A 56 4.19 2.79 20.33
C ARG A 56 3.52 4.11 20.70
N GLU A 57 3.19 4.92 19.70
CA GLU A 57 2.61 6.24 19.90
C GLU A 57 1.09 6.24 19.76
N GLY A 58 0.43 6.67 20.83
CA GLY A 58 -1.03 6.74 20.92
C GLY A 58 -1.62 5.36 21.23
N VAL A 59 -2.08 5.16 22.46
CA VAL A 59 -2.80 3.94 22.84
C VAL A 59 -4.15 3.95 22.14
N LEU A 60 -4.22 3.33 20.96
CA LEU A 60 -5.47 2.95 20.32
C LEU A 60 -6.23 2.01 21.26
N ASP A 61 -7.55 2.13 21.32
CA ASP A 61 -8.35 1.12 22.00
C ASP A 61 -8.29 -0.16 21.16
N LEU A 62 -7.42 -1.07 21.60
CA LEU A 62 -7.07 -2.28 20.87
C LEU A 62 -8.25 -3.27 20.76
N LYS A 63 -9.31 -3.09 21.55
CA LYS A 63 -10.46 -4.03 21.57
C LYS A 63 -11.70 -3.51 20.85
N THR A 64 -11.51 -2.60 19.90
CA THR A 64 -12.57 -2.19 18.96
C THR A 64 -13.05 -3.37 18.11
N GLU A 65 -14.20 -3.22 17.45
CA GLU A 65 -14.70 -4.19 16.47
C GLU A 65 -13.63 -4.51 15.40
N LYS A 66 -12.86 -3.49 14.98
CA LYS A 66 -11.75 -3.66 14.03
C LYS A 66 -10.56 -4.40 14.62
N GLY A 67 -10.23 -4.14 15.89
CA GLY A 67 -9.18 -4.88 16.57
C GLY A 67 -9.44 -6.38 16.54
N GLN A 68 -10.70 -6.79 16.69
CA GLN A 68 -11.14 -8.19 16.71
C GLN A 68 -11.27 -8.85 15.33
N LEU A 69 -10.90 -8.15 14.25
CA LEU A 69 -10.80 -8.78 12.93
C LEU A 69 -9.72 -9.86 12.95
N PRO A 70 -9.94 -11.00 12.27
CA PRO A 70 -8.92 -12.03 12.11
C PRO A 70 -7.64 -11.47 11.48
N VAL A 71 -6.48 -11.98 11.90
CA VAL A 71 -5.19 -11.51 11.37
C VAL A 71 -5.02 -11.78 9.87
N ASP A 72 -5.74 -12.77 9.31
CA ASP A 72 -5.71 -13.08 7.88
C ASP A 72 -6.53 -12.12 6.99
N THR A 73 -7.13 -11.07 7.57
CA THR A 73 -7.67 -9.94 6.80
C THR A 73 -6.60 -8.93 6.38
N ILE A 74 -5.42 -8.95 7.02
CA ILE A 74 -4.30 -8.09 6.66
C ILE A 74 -3.65 -8.61 5.38
N GLU A 75 -3.50 -7.73 4.39
CA GLU A 75 -2.94 -8.11 3.09
C GLU A 75 -1.54 -8.72 3.23
N GLY A 76 -1.32 -9.82 2.53
CA GLY A 76 -0.11 -10.64 2.64
C GLY A 76 -0.15 -11.70 3.74
N ILE A 77 -1.09 -11.63 4.69
CA ILE A 77 -1.31 -12.66 5.71
C ILE A 77 -2.42 -13.59 5.24
N GLY A 78 -2.05 -14.60 4.45
CA GLY A 78 -2.97 -15.68 4.10
C GLY A 78 -3.15 -16.70 5.22
N ARG A 79 -3.96 -17.73 4.96
CA ARG A 79 -4.20 -18.86 5.89
C ARG A 79 -2.95 -19.57 6.40
N ILE A 80 -1.87 -19.56 5.61
CA ILE A 80 -0.60 -20.19 5.99
C ILE A 80 0.04 -19.38 7.12
N TYR A 81 0.23 -18.08 6.90
CA TYR A 81 0.86 -17.19 7.87
C TYR A 81 -0.01 -16.95 9.10
N SER A 82 -1.35 -16.89 8.97
CA SER A 82 -2.22 -16.76 10.16
C SER A 82 -2.14 -17.98 11.08
N ARG A 83 -1.95 -19.17 10.52
CA ARG A 83 -1.71 -20.38 11.32
C ARG A 83 -0.35 -20.32 12.04
N GLU A 84 0.70 -19.84 11.39
CA GLU A 84 2.02 -19.67 12.02
C GLU A 84 1.99 -18.61 13.12
N LEU A 85 1.32 -17.47 12.88
CA LEU A 85 1.11 -16.41 13.87
C LEU A 85 0.30 -16.87 15.09
N SER A 86 -0.61 -17.84 14.91
CA SER A 86 -1.37 -18.42 16.02
C SER A 86 -0.48 -19.14 17.04
N GLU A 87 0.73 -19.59 16.66
CA GLU A 87 1.71 -20.16 17.61
C GLU A 87 2.23 -19.12 18.61
N LEU A 88 2.09 -17.83 18.29
CA LEU A 88 2.39 -16.70 19.17
C LEU A 88 1.15 -16.15 19.89
N ASN A 89 0.00 -16.81 19.77
CA ASN A 89 -1.31 -16.27 20.18
C ASN A 89 -1.67 -14.96 19.46
N ILE A 90 -1.25 -14.81 18.20
CA ILE A 90 -1.64 -13.69 17.34
C ILE A 90 -2.75 -14.19 16.39
N HIS A 91 -3.99 -13.99 16.80
CA HIS A 91 -5.21 -14.35 16.07
C HIS A 91 -5.91 -13.14 15.47
N TYR A 92 -5.72 -11.97 16.07
CA TYR A 92 -6.47 -10.75 15.75
C TYR A 92 -5.56 -9.59 15.35
N VAL A 93 -6.13 -8.61 14.63
CA VAL A 93 -5.42 -7.41 14.16
C VAL A 93 -4.77 -6.64 15.32
N TYR A 94 -5.43 -6.53 16.47
CA TYR A 94 -4.85 -5.82 17.62
C TYR A 94 -3.61 -6.53 18.20
N GLU A 95 -3.60 -7.86 18.19
CA GLU A 95 -2.46 -8.67 18.68
C GLU A 95 -1.28 -8.52 17.73
N LEU A 96 -1.55 -8.48 16.42
CA LEU A 96 -0.54 -8.21 15.41
C LEU A 96 0.03 -6.80 15.55
N ALA A 97 -0.81 -5.79 15.82
CA ALA A 97 -0.37 -4.41 16.01
C ALA A 97 0.58 -4.24 17.22
N GLU A 98 0.45 -5.10 18.24
CA GLU A 98 1.33 -5.12 19.42
C GLU A 98 2.57 -6.02 19.27
N ALA A 99 2.59 -6.88 18.26
CA ALA A 99 3.64 -7.86 18.05
C ALA A 99 5.00 -7.22 17.76
N LYS A 100 6.07 -7.98 18.02
CA LYS A 100 7.43 -7.59 17.66
C LYS A 100 7.80 -8.21 16.32
N PRO A 101 8.45 -7.47 15.41
CA PRO A 101 8.90 -8.03 14.13
C PRO A 101 9.75 -9.29 14.30
N GLU A 102 10.63 -9.33 15.30
CA GLU A 102 11.55 -10.46 15.54
C GLU A 102 10.82 -11.75 15.95
N ASP A 103 9.67 -11.62 16.63
CA ASP A 103 8.85 -12.78 16.97
C ASP A 103 8.14 -13.34 15.74
N ILE A 104 7.59 -12.46 14.89
CA ILE A 104 6.93 -12.83 13.64
C ILE A 104 7.92 -13.54 12.70
N THR A 105 9.11 -12.96 12.48
CA THR A 105 10.12 -13.55 11.59
C THR A 105 10.57 -14.93 12.08
N ARG A 106 10.73 -15.10 13.40
CA ARG A 106 11.13 -16.37 14.01
C ARG A 106 10.13 -17.50 13.74
N VAL A 107 8.82 -17.24 13.76
CA VAL A 107 7.80 -18.30 13.57
C VAL A 107 7.43 -18.53 12.11
N SER A 108 7.42 -17.46 11.29
CA SER A 108 6.94 -17.53 9.90
C SER A 108 8.06 -17.65 8.86
N GLY A 109 9.31 -17.39 9.26
CA GLY A 109 10.46 -17.42 8.35
C GLY A 109 10.48 -16.30 7.30
N ILE A 110 9.58 -15.31 7.40
CA ILE A 110 9.59 -14.12 6.54
C ILE A 110 10.72 -13.16 6.93
N ASN A 111 11.04 -12.22 6.05
CA ASN A 111 12.00 -11.16 6.35
C ASN A 111 11.39 -10.12 7.34
N GLU A 112 12.26 -9.42 8.04
CA GLU A 112 11.86 -8.46 9.08
C GLU A 112 11.09 -7.27 8.49
N GLU A 113 11.38 -6.88 7.25
CA GLU A 113 10.67 -5.81 6.57
C GLU A 113 9.19 -6.16 6.36
N THR A 114 8.89 -7.37 5.92
CA THR A 114 7.53 -7.86 5.72
C THR A 114 6.77 -7.89 7.04
N ALA A 115 7.42 -8.36 8.11
CA ALA A 115 6.84 -8.35 9.45
C ALA A 115 6.49 -6.92 9.91
N LYS A 116 7.38 -5.95 9.67
CA LYS A 116 7.12 -4.52 9.97
C LYS A 116 5.97 -3.96 9.15
N LEU A 117 5.85 -4.32 7.86
CA LEU A 117 4.73 -3.89 7.01
C LEU A 117 3.40 -4.44 7.51
N TRP A 118 3.34 -5.70 7.94
CA TRP A 118 2.15 -6.30 8.54
C TRP A 118 1.73 -5.58 9.83
N ILE A 119 2.68 -5.29 10.72
CA ILE A 119 2.44 -4.53 11.95
C ILE A 119 1.95 -3.11 11.62
N ALA A 120 2.54 -2.45 10.62
CA ALA A 120 2.14 -1.11 10.21
C ALA A 120 0.70 -1.09 9.66
N MET A 121 0.35 -2.04 8.79
CA MET A 121 -1.01 -2.19 8.28
C MET A 121 -1.99 -2.47 9.42
N ALA A 122 -1.65 -3.37 10.35
CA ALA A 122 -2.48 -3.65 11.52
C ALA A 122 -2.72 -2.38 12.37
N ASN A 123 -1.67 -1.61 12.65
CA ASN A 123 -1.78 -0.35 13.41
C ASN A 123 -2.68 0.68 12.72
N LEU A 124 -2.63 0.79 11.39
CA LEU A 124 -3.46 1.74 10.64
C LEU A 124 -4.91 1.27 10.46
N THR A 125 -5.15 -0.05 10.37
CA THR A 125 -6.49 -0.65 10.34
C THR A 125 -7.28 -0.36 11.62
N LEU A 126 -6.59 -0.16 12.75
CA LEU A 126 -7.21 0.20 14.03
C LEU A 126 -7.82 1.62 14.04
N LEU A 127 -7.56 2.46 13.02
CA LEU A 127 -8.28 3.72 12.85
C LEU A 127 -9.74 3.45 12.46
N ASP A 128 -10.71 4.02 13.17
CA ASP A 128 -12.14 3.87 12.91
C ASP A 128 -12.49 4.29 11.47
N SER A 129 -11.80 5.29 10.94
CA SER A 129 -12.05 5.79 9.58
C SER A 129 -11.34 5.05 8.44
N ALA A 130 -10.42 4.11 8.73
CA ALA A 130 -9.62 3.38 7.73
C ALA A 130 -10.03 1.90 7.62
N SER A 131 -10.27 1.36 6.43
CA SER A 131 -10.40 -0.09 6.21
C SER A 131 -9.03 -0.76 6.00
N GLU A 132 -9.03 -2.07 5.86
CA GLU A 132 -7.86 -2.89 5.54
C GLU A 132 -7.21 -2.44 4.21
N GLU A 133 -8.02 -2.16 3.18
CA GLU A 133 -7.52 -1.65 1.90
C GLU A 133 -6.95 -0.22 2.01
N ASP A 134 -7.50 0.59 2.94
CA ASP A 134 -6.94 1.92 3.19
C ASP A 134 -5.56 1.79 3.84
N ALA A 135 -5.43 0.91 4.83
CA ALA A 135 -4.17 0.65 5.51
C ALA A 135 -3.10 0.13 4.53
N GLU A 136 -3.45 -0.81 3.65
CA GLU A 136 -2.56 -1.26 2.58
C GLU A 136 -2.13 -0.10 1.68
N GLY A 137 -3.08 0.71 1.21
CA GLY A 137 -2.78 1.87 0.37
C GLY A 137 -1.82 2.86 1.05
N ILE A 138 -2.06 3.18 2.32
CA ILE A 138 -1.21 4.09 3.09
C ILE A 138 0.21 3.54 3.25
N VAL A 139 0.34 2.24 3.55
CA VAL A 139 1.65 1.60 3.77
C VAL A 139 2.39 1.38 2.45
N LYS A 140 1.80 0.64 1.50
CA LYS A 140 2.50 0.20 0.27
C LYS A 140 2.63 1.29 -0.79
N ALA A 141 1.64 2.20 -0.90
CA ALA A 141 1.70 3.26 -1.91
C ALA A 141 2.46 4.49 -1.41
N ALA A 142 2.19 4.92 -0.17
CA ALA A 142 2.71 6.18 0.36
C ALA A 142 3.90 6.01 1.32
N ASN A 143 4.31 4.76 1.63
CA ASN A 143 5.37 4.46 2.59
C ASN A 143 5.15 5.09 3.98
N ILE A 144 3.89 5.18 4.41
CA ILE A 144 3.54 5.71 5.73
C ILE A 144 3.27 4.54 6.65
N VAL A 145 4.21 4.25 7.55
CA VAL A 145 4.17 3.08 8.44
C VAL A 145 3.77 3.39 9.88
N THR A 146 3.51 4.67 10.21
CA THR A 146 3.13 5.09 11.56
C THR A 146 1.91 6.02 11.56
N VAL A 147 1.16 6.02 12.67
CA VAL A 147 0.06 6.97 12.91
C VAL A 147 0.59 8.42 12.88
N ARG A 148 1.81 8.67 13.36
CA ARG A 148 2.49 9.98 13.26
C ARG A 148 2.73 10.40 11.83
N GLY A 149 3.31 9.53 11.00
CA GLY A 149 3.53 9.81 9.58
C GLY A 149 2.22 10.15 8.88
N LEU A 150 1.15 9.41 9.17
CA LEU A 150 -0.17 9.70 8.62
C LEU A 150 -0.74 11.03 9.11
N ALA A 151 -0.55 11.37 10.39
CA ALA A 151 -0.96 12.66 10.93
C ALA A 151 -0.24 13.86 10.28
N GLN A 152 0.97 13.67 9.77
CA GLN A 152 1.77 14.72 9.14
C GLN A 152 1.55 14.81 7.62
N ALA A 153 0.93 13.81 7.00
CA ALA A 153 0.74 13.75 5.56
C ALA A 153 -0.11 14.91 5.00
N ASP A 154 0.22 15.34 3.77
CA ASP A 154 -0.65 16.24 3.00
C ASP A 154 -1.82 15.43 2.38
N PRO A 155 -3.09 15.81 2.62
CA PRO A 155 -4.24 15.06 2.15
C PRO A 155 -4.37 15.01 0.61
N THR A 156 -3.83 16.00 -0.11
CA THR A 156 -3.94 16.06 -1.57
C THR A 156 -2.89 15.15 -2.21
N ALA A 157 -1.65 15.22 -1.72
CA ALA A 157 -0.56 14.35 -2.14
C ALA A 157 -0.88 12.89 -1.83
N LEU A 158 -1.30 12.59 -0.59
CA LEU A 158 -1.63 11.22 -0.18
C LEU A 158 -2.76 10.62 -1.02
N TYR A 159 -3.83 11.39 -1.28
CA TYR A 159 -4.91 10.95 -2.17
C TYR A 159 -4.38 10.61 -3.57
N LYS A 160 -3.57 11.50 -4.15
CA LYS A 160 -3.00 11.31 -5.49
C LYS A 160 -2.13 10.05 -5.54
N THR A 161 -1.21 9.89 -4.59
CA THR A 161 -0.29 8.75 -4.53
C THR A 161 -1.02 7.41 -4.45
N ILE A 162 -2.04 7.29 -3.59
CA ILE A 162 -2.79 6.03 -3.47
C ILE A 162 -3.63 5.79 -4.73
N THR A 163 -4.27 6.82 -5.31
CA THR A 163 -5.02 6.67 -6.57
C THR A 163 -4.12 6.16 -7.70
N GLU A 164 -2.95 6.77 -7.89
CA GLU A 164 -2.00 6.34 -8.93
C GLU A 164 -1.53 4.89 -8.70
N ALA A 165 -1.28 4.50 -7.44
CA ALA A 165 -0.89 3.13 -7.11
C ALA A 165 -1.99 2.10 -7.39
N ILE A 166 -3.26 2.45 -7.16
CA ILE A 166 -4.40 1.61 -7.53
C ILE A 166 -4.52 1.51 -9.06
N GLU A 167 -4.40 2.62 -9.78
CA GLU A 167 -4.51 2.67 -11.25
C GLU A 167 -3.47 1.80 -11.96
N VAL A 168 -2.23 1.75 -11.44
CA VAL A 168 -1.16 0.92 -12.00
C VAL A 168 -1.11 -0.50 -11.43
N GLY A 169 -2.04 -0.86 -10.52
CA GLY A 169 -2.13 -2.18 -9.92
C GLY A 169 -1.07 -2.50 -8.85
N LYS A 170 -0.39 -1.48 -8.31
CA LYS A 170 0.54 -1.64 -7.16
C LYS A 170 -0.20 -1.97 -5.86
N VAL A 171 -1.43 -1.46 -5.72
CA VAL A 171 -2.36 -1.78 -4.63
C VAL A 171 -3.60 -2.41 -5.24
N GLN A 172 -4.00 -3.59 -4.76
CA GLN A 172 -5.16 -4.31 -5.26
C GLN A 172 -6.36 -4.00 -4.38
N VAL A 173 -7.46 -3.57 -4.99
CA VAL A 173 -8.70 -3.24 -4.26
C VAL A 173 -9.90 -3.90 -4.92
N PRO A 174 -10.96 -4.26 -4.15
CA PRO A 174 -12.21 -4.75 -4.71
C PRO A 174 -12.83 -3.76 -5.71
N SER A 175 -13.60 -4.24 -6.69
CA SER A 175 -14.18 -3.38 -7.74
C SER A 175 -15.14 -2.30 -7.22
N GLN A 176 -15.77 -2.55 -6.06
CA GLN A 176 -16.62 -1.60 -5.35
C GLN A 176 -15.87 -0.60 -4.47
N TYR A 177 -14.55 -0.74 -4.32
CA TYR A 177 -13.75 0.17 -3.52
C TYR A 177 -13.66 1.55 -4.19
N SER A 178 -13.82 2.61 -3.40
CA SER A 178 -13.69 3.98 -3.86
C SER A 178 -12.90 4.82 -2.87
N LEU A 179 -11.74 5.31 -3.31
CA LEU A 179 -10.96 6.29 -2.59
C LEU A 179 -11.49 7.69 -2.84
N THR A 180 -11.63 8.51 -1.79
CA THR A 180 -12.01 9.92 -1.92
C THR A 180 -11.12 10.81 -1.07
N LYS A 181 -10.87 12.05 -1.52
CA LYS A 181 -10.15 13.07 -0.72
C LYS A 181 -10.75 13.28 0.67
N ARG A 182 -12.08 13.15 0.79
CA ARG A 182 -12.78 13.24 2.08
C ARG A 182 -12.36 12.11 3.02
N ARG A 183 -12.22 10.89 2.53
CA ARG A 183 -11.79 9.71 3.30
C ARG A 183 -10.37 9.92 3.83
N VAL A 184 -9.44 10.31 2.95
CA VAL A 184 -8.05 10.65 3.31
C VAL A 184 -7.96 11.72 4.41
N LYS A 185 -8.73 12.81 4.28
CA LYS A 185 -8.79 13.85 5.31
C LYS A 185 -9.29 13.35 6.67
N ARG A 186 -10.16 12.33 6.70
CA ARG A 186 -10.64 11.74 7.96
C ARG A 186 -9.54 10.94 8.64
N TRP A 187 -8.80 10.11 7.90
CA TRP A 187 -7.68 9.34 8.45
C TRP A 187 -6.67 10.27 9.11
N ILE A 188 -6.19 11.28 8.38
CA ILE A 188 -5.23 12.28 8.89
C ILE A 188 -5.78 13.01 10.12
N LYS A 189 -7.06 13.41 10.10
CA LYS A 189 -7.70 14.09 11.23
C LYS A 189 -7.79 13.18 12.46
N GLU A 190 -8.12 11.91 12.27
CA GLU A 190 -8.19 10.92 13.34
C GLU A 190 -6.81 10.63 13.93
N SER A 191 -5.80 10.40 13.09
CA SER A 191 -4.41 10.22 13.52
C SER A 191 -3.92 11.42 14.35
N LYS A 192 -4.20 12.66 13.92
CA LYS A 192 -3.89 13.87 14.70
C LYS A 192 -4.55 13.87 16.07
N LYS A 193 -5.80 13.41 16.19
CA LYS A 193 -6.51 13.35 17.48
C LYS A 193 -5.91 12.31 18.41
N LEU A 194 -5.46 11.17 17.89
CA LEU A 194 -4.87 10.10 18.70
C LEU A 194 -3.55 10.54 19.34
N LEU A 195 -2.74 11.32 18.61
CA LEU A 195 -1.47 11.86 19.11
C LEU A 195 -1.61 13.01 20.12
N GLN A 196 -2.83 13.51 20.33
CA GLN A 196 -3.14 14.58 21.30
C GLN A 196 -3.69 14.04 22.61
N ARG A 197 -3.91 12.72 22.72
CA ARG A 197 -4.36 12.05 23.95
C ARG A 197 -3.18 11.74 24.85
#